data_AF-A0A4R1R940-F1
#
_entry.id   AF-A0A4R1R940-F1
#
_cell.length_a   1.000
_cell.length_b   1.000
_cell.length_c   1.000
_cell.angle_alpha   90.00
_cell.angle_beta   90.00
_cell.angle_gamma   90.00
#
_symmetry.space_group_name_H-M   'P 1'
#
loop_
_entity.id
_entity.type
_entity.pdbx_description
1 polymer ?
#
loop_
_entity_poly.entity_id
_entity_poly.type
_entity_poly.pdbx_seq_one_letter_code
_entity_poly.pdbx_strand_id
1 'polypeptide(L)'
;MNWKKVLLIVFAAVSLAALYFAIHSSLHYMAKHPVPEVNPPEQRPAHSQFFWENDEKFLKLRARYQTPVRMAAFQTTLPDPLPGEEYNVGLAAEMLKGTVVQREGIFSMNQTLGPRTRERGFREGPAYAGGRVIRVIGGGICKISTTLYNVAVLANLEIMERRPHGMLVPYVPPGQDATVSYGTTDFKFRNTSGQPIMIWAEKRNTTLYMVFYGRAPAPRVIWHHRVLSRREMPVIRRYNSRLPAGEEKIVQPGAEGMKIKNWVMISRANGKTERKELGIDHYQPMPQIIESGK
;
A
#
# COMPACT_ATOMS: atom_id res chain seq x y z
N MET A 1 -33.77 -17.58 -30.47
CA MET A 1 -33.24 -16.89 -29.25
C MET A 1 -31.71 -16.88 -29.34
N ASN A 2 -31.07 -15.72 -29.41
CA ASN A 2 -29.65 -15.61 -29.76
C ASN A 2 -28.76 -15.84 -28.51
N TRP A 3 -28.24 -17.04 -28.37
CA TRP A 3 -27.44 -17.50 -27.22
C TRP A 3 -26.23 -16.61 -26.93
N LYS A 4 -25.68 -15.93 -27.95
CA LYS A 4 -24.59 -14.95 -27.77
C LYS A 4 -25.04 -13.70 -26.99
N LYS A 5 -26.30 -13.26 -27.14
CA LYS A 5 -26.87 -12.14 -26.37
C LYS A 5 -27.13 -12.54 -24.91
N VAL A 6 -27.57 -13.77 -24.67
CA VAL A 6 -27.78 -14.30 -23.30
C VAL A 6 -26.44 -14.42 -22.56
N LEU A 7 -25.40 -14.94 -23.21
CA LEU A 7 -24.06 -15.02 -22.62
C LEU A 7 -23.49 -13.62 -22.30
N LEU A 8 -23.65 -12.65 -23.22
CA LEU A 8 -23.18 -11.28 -23.01
C LEU A 8 -23.88 -10.59 -21.83
N ILE A 9 -25.19 -10.82 -21.66
CA ILE A 9 -25.98 -10.28 -20.55
C ILE A 9 -25.57 -10.93 -19.22
N VAL A 10 -25.33 -12.24 -19.19
CA VAL A 10 -24.86 -12.94 -17.98
C VAL A 10 -23.44 -12.48 -17.61
N PHE A 11 -22.52 -12.34 -18.57
CA PHE A 11 -21.18 -11.81 -18.30
C PHE A 11 -21.20 -10.34 -17.83
N ALA A 12 -22.06 -9.50 -18.42
CA ALA A 12 -22.24 -8.11 -18.00
C ALA A 12 -22.81 -8.02 -16.58
N ALA A 13 -23.82 -8.83 -16.24
CA ALA A 13 -24.44 -8.87 -14.90
C ALA A 13 -23.48 -9.40 -13.82
N VAL A 14 -22.70 -10.44 -14.12
CA VAL A 14 -21.65 -10.95 -13.21
C VAL A 14 -20.54 -9.92 -13.02
N SER A 15 -20.16 -9.17 -14.07
CA SER A 15 -19.16 -8.11 -13.97
C SER A 15 -19.65 -6.89 -13.16
N LEU A 16 -20.94 -6.56 -13.22
CA LEU A 16 -21.59 -5.49 -12.43
C LEU A 16 -21.82 -5.90 -10.97
N ALA A 17 -22.18 -7.15 -10.69
CA ALA A 17 -22.32 -7.66 -9.32
C ALA A 17 -20.95 -7.76 -8.62
N ALA A 18 -19.90 -8.19 -9.34
CA ALA A 18 -18.52 -8.15 -8.85
C ALA A 18 -18.00 -6.71 -8.69
N LEU A 19 -18.43 -5.76 -9.54
CA LEU A 19 -18.14 -4.32 -9.38
C LEU A 19 -18.81 -3.75 -8.12
N TYR A 20 -20.06 -4.13 -7.87
CA TYR A 20 -20.81 -3.75 -6.68
C TYR A 20 -20.14 -4.30 -5.41
N PHE A 21 -19.81 -5.60 -5.37
CA PHE A 21 -19.14 -6.22 -4.22
C PHE A 21 -17.73 -5.69 -3.97
N ALA A 22 -16.97 -5.34 -5.01
CA ALA A 22 -15.59 -4.83 -4.91
C ALA A 22 -15.48 -3.41 -4.36
N ILE A 23 -16.38 -2.55 -4.86
CA ILE A 23 -16.56 -1.19 -4.35
C ILE A 23 -17.08 -1.32 -2.92
N HIS A 24 -18.10 -2.15 -2.67
CA HIS A 24 -18.62 -2.34 -1.33
C HIS A 24 -17.64 -3.01 -0.36
N SER A 25 -16.74 -3.92 -0.71
CA SER A 25 -15.85 -4.58 0.27
C SER A 25 -14.79 -3.61 0.84
N SER A 26 -14.09 -2.90 -0.04
CA SER A 26 -13.08 -1.90 0.35
C SER A 26 -13.69 -0.66 1.02
N LEU A 27 -14.94 -0.35 0.69
CA LEU A 27 -15.70 0.77 1.24
C LEU A 27 -16.47 0.43 2.53
N HIS A 28 -16.98 -0.80 2.66
CA HIS A 28 -17.58 -1.34 3.89
C HIS A 28 -16.52 -1.60 4.96
N TYR A 29 -15.28 -1.91 4.55
CA TYR A 29 -14.13 -1.93 5.46
C TYR A 29 -13.93 -0.56 6.11
N MET A 30 -13.92 0.53 5.32
CA MET A 30 -13.79 1.91 5.83
C MET A 30 -14.97 2.35 6.73
N ALA A 31 -16.18 1.87 6.44
CA ALA A 31 -17.38 2.16 7.24
C ALA A 31 -17.42 1.39 8.57
N LYS A 32 -16.84 0.18 8.63
CA LYS A 32 -16.79 -0.66 9.84
C LYS A 32 -15.51 -0.48 10.66
N HIS A 33 -14.44 0.06 10.08
CA HIS A 33 -13.12 0.15 10.69
C HIS A 33 -12.63 1.60 10.56
N PRO A 34 -12.98 2.50 11.52
CA PRO A 34 -12.28 3.79 11.63
C PRO A 34 -10.77 3.55 11.62
N VAL A 35 -10.00 4.50 11.06
CA VAL A 35 -8.53 4.45 10.86
C VAL A 35 -7.92 3.49 11.87
N PRO A 36 -7.48 2.28 11.44
CA PRO A 36 -7.26 1.22 12.41
C PRO A 36 -6.25 1.68 13.47
N GLU A 37 -6.38 1.18 14.69
CA GLU A 37 -5.22 0.95 15.55
C GLU A 37 -4.35 -0.08 14.84
N VAL A 38 -3.68 0.39 13.80
CA VAL A 38 -2.78 -0.40 13.01
C VAL A 38 -1.62 -0.71 13.95
N ASN A 39 -1.46 -2.00 14.29
CA ASN A 39 -0.41 -2.48 15.20
C ASN A 39 0.87 -1.65 15.04
N PRO A 40 1.46 -1.17 16.16
CA PRO A 40 2.65 -0.35 16.11
C PRO A 40 3.66 -1.01 15.16
N PRO A 41 4.36 -0.25 14.31
CA PRO A 41 5.37 -0.78 13.39
C PRO A 41 6.36 -1.73 14.06
N GLU A 42 6.56 -1.55 15.37
CA GLU A 42 7.37 -2.33 16.31
C GLU A 42 6.89 -3.78 16.54
N GLN A 43 5.63 -4.10 16.23
CA GLN A 43 4.98 -5.40 16.45
C GLN A 43 4.81 -6.23 15.16
N ARG A 44 5.42 -5.84 14.04
CA ARG A 44 5.37 -6.55 12.74
C ARG A 44 6.62 -7.43 12.55
N PRO A 45 6.46 -8.62 11.94
CA PRO A 45 6.89 -9.92 12.48
C PRO A 45 8.17 -9.84 13.31
N ALA A 46 8.01 -9.73 14.63
CA ALA A 46 9.13 -9.57 15.53
C ALA A 46 9.85 -10.90 15.84
N HIS A 47 9.20 -12.06 15.71
CA HIS A 47 9.73 -13.31 16.31
C HIS A 47 9.51 -14.64 15.58
N SER A 48 9.03 -14.68 14.33
CA SER A 48 8.94 -15.94 13.57
C SER A 48 9.97 -16.04 12.44
N GLN A 49 10.37 -17.26 12.11
CA GLN A 49 11.09 -17.56 10.89
C GLN A 49 10.23 -17.12 9.70
N PHE A 50 10.78 -16.31 8.79
CA PHE A 50 10.05 -16.01 7.56
C PHE A 50 10.00 -17.27 6.69
N PHE A 51 8.88 -17.47 6.01
CA PHE A 51 8.58 -18.70 5.25
C PHE A 51 9.51 -18.92 4.03
N TRP A 52 10.31 -17.94 3.64
CA TRP A 52 11.30 -18.04 2.56
C TRP A 52 12.73 -18.31 3.04
N GLU A 53 13.00 -18.51 4.33
CA GLU A 53 14.39 -18.60 4.80
C GLU A 53 15.14 -19.86 4.32
N ASN A 54 14.40 -20.85 3.81
CA ASN A 54 14.95 -22.03 3.13
C ASN A 54 14.90 -21.91 1.59
N ASP A 55 14.44 -20.77 1.04
CA ASP A 55 14.43 -20.54 -0.41
C ASP A 55 15.87 -20.50 -0.95
N GLU A 56 16.15 -21.28 -1.99
CA GLU A 56 17.50 -21.45 -2.52
C GLU A 56 18.06 -20.14 -3.09
N LYS A 57 17.20 -19.34 -3.75
CA LYS A 57 17.59 -18.02 -4.29
C LYS A 57 17.89 -17.07 -3.13
N PHE A 58 17.10 -17.09 -2.06
CA PHE A 58 17.35 -16.31 -0.85
C PHE A 58 18.71 -16.65 -0.26
N LEU A 59 18.99 -17.95 -0.02
CA LEU A 59 20.26 -18.39 0.56
C LEU A 59 21.47 -18.01 -0.31
N LYS A 60 21.37 -18.20 -1.64
CA LYS A 60 22.42 -17.82 -2.60
C LYS A 60 22.69 -16.32 -2.60
N LEU A 61 21.66 -15.48 -2.66
CA LEU A 61 21.82 -14.02 -2.66
C LEU A 61 22.33 -13.54 -1.30
N ARG A 62 21.81 -14.08 -0.20
CA ARG A 62 22.26 -13.79 1.17
C ARG A 62 23.74 -14.06 1.34
N ALA A 63 24.24 -15.19 0.85
CA ALA A 63 25.65 -15.53 0.88
C ALA A 63 26.47 -14.61 -0.03
N ARG A 64 26.05 -14.44 -1.29
CA ARG A 64 26.76 -13.63 -2.30
C ARG A 64 26.95 -12.17 -1.87
N TYR A 65 25.93 -11.56 -1.29
CA TYR A 65 25.95 -10.15 -0.90
C TYR A 65 26.23 -9.93 0.59
N GLN A 66 26.47 -11.02 1.34
CA GLN A 66 26.73 -10.99 2.78
C GLN A 66 25.65 -10.23 3.54
N THR A 67 24.38 -10.61 3.36
CA THR A 67 23.24 -9.95 4.03
C THR A 67 22.54 -10.87 5.04
N PRO A 68 23.23 -11.42 6.07
CA PRO A 68 22.64 -12.43 6.96
C PRO A 68 21.63 -11.86 7.96
N VAL A 69 21.67 -10.56 8.27
CA VAL A 69 20.90 -9.93 9.34
C VAL A 69 19.65 -9.27 8.79
N ARG A 70 18.49 -9.53 9.41
CA ARG A 70 17.26 -8.78 9.18
C ARG A 70 17.43 -7.37 9.74
N MET A 71 17.35 -6.35 8.88
CA MET A 71 17.45 -4.96 9.29
C MET A 71 16.10 -4.40 9.74
N ALA A 72 15.07 -4.62 8.92
CA ALA A 72 13.72 -4.13 9.17
C ALA A 72 12.72 -4.99 8.41
N ALA A 73 11.49 -5.07 8.93
CA ALA A 73 10.40 -5.79 8.31
C ALA A 73 9.11 -4.97 8.40
N PHE A 74 8.25 -5.10 7.40
CA PHE A 74 6.91 -4.54 7.43
C PHE A 74 5.97 -5.45 6.67
N GLN A 75 4.71 -5.43 7.06
CA GLN A 75 3.65 -6.14 6.36
C GLN A 75 2.48 -5.21 6.09
N THR A 76 1.74 -5.49 5.04
CA THR A 76 0.51 -4.81 4.70
C THR A 76 -0.53 -5.85 4.31
N THR A 77 -1.62 -5.89 5.07
CA THR A 77 -2.76 -6.75 4.77
C THR A 77 -3.62 -6.07 3.71
N LEU A 78 -4.04 -6.84 2.72
CA LEU A 78 -4.96 -6.46 1.67
C LEU A 78 -6.37 -6.84 2.15
N PRO A 79 -7.21 -5.90 2.61
CA PRO A 79 -8.58 -6.23 2.97
C PRO A 79 -9.38 -6.52 1.69
N ASP A 80 -9.90 -7.74 1.56
CA ASP A 80 -10.74 -8.21 0.45
C ASP A 80 -10.26 -7.76 -0.94
N PRO A 81 -9.03 -8.12 -1.35
CA PRO A 81 -8.46 -7.62 -2.59
C PRO A 81 -9.24 -8.12 -3.79
N LEU A 82 -9.35 -7.28 -4.81
CA LEU A 82 -9.84 -7.74 -6.11
C LEU A 82 -8.90 -8.80 -6.69
N PRO A 83 -9.38 -9.79 -7.44
CA PRO A 83 -8.50 -10.83 -8.01
C PRO A 83 -7.33 -10.27 -8.83
N GLY A 84 -7.57 -9.18 -9.56
CA GLY A 84 -6.51 -8.49 -10.30
C GLY A 84 -5.55 -7.69 -9.41
N GLU A 85 -6.03 -7.10 -8.32
CA GLU A 85 -5.17 -6.45 -7.32
C GLU A 85 -4.25 -7.46 -6.63
N GLU A 86 -4.83 -8.54 -6.12
CA GLU A 86 -4.09 -9.59 -5.44
C GLU A 86 -2.99 -10.16 -6.33
N TYR A 87 -3.31 -10.40 -7.60
CA TYR A 87 -2.36 -10.85 -8.60
C TYR A 87 -1.27 -9.79 -8.86
N ASN A 88 -1.64 -8.53 -9.06
CA ASN A 88 -0.69 -7.45 -9.33
C ASN A 88 0.29 -7.24 -8.17
N VAL A 89 -0.19 -7.28 -6.92
CA VAL A 89 0.64 -7.19 -5.71
C VAL A 89 1.57 -8.40 -5.64
N GLY A 90 1.08 -9.61 -5.92
CA GLY A 90 1.93 -10.81 -5.99
C GLY A 90 3.03 -10.69 -7.04
N LEU A 91 2.67 -10.33 -8.27
CA LEU A 91 3.61 -10.14 -9.38
C LEU A 91 4.67 -9.08 -9.04
N ALA A 92 4.26 -7.94 -8.50
CA ALA A 92 5.16 -6.88 -8.09
C ALA A 92 6.09 -7.29 -6.93
N ALA A 93 5.60 -8.08 -5.98
CA ALA A 93 6.44 -8.64 -4.91
C ALA A 93 7.50 -9.58 -5.49
N GLU A 94 7.15 -10.46 -6.45
CA GLU A 94 8.11 -11.33 -7.13
C GLU A 94 9.16 -10.53 -7.92
N MET A 95 8.78 -9.42 -8.57
CA MET A 95 9.72 -8.54 -9.26
C MET A 95 10.71 -7.85 -8.31
N LEU A 96 10.29 -7.54 -7.08
CA LEU A 96 11.17 -6.96 -6.05
C LEU A 96 12.04 -8.01 -5.36
N LYS A 97 11.61 -9.28 -5.34
CA LYS A 97 12.23 -10.35 -4.58
C LYS A 97 13.70 -10.58 -4.96
N GLY A 98 14.58 -10.32 -4.00
CA GLY A 98 16.03 -10.48 -4.13
C GLY A 98 16.73 -9.28 -4.77
N THR A 99 16.05 -8.14 -4.91
CA THR A 99 16.68 -6.89 -5.35
C THR A 99 17.77 -6.48 -4.36
N VAL A 100 18.97 -6.16 -4.86
CA VAL A 100 20.07 -5.68 -4.01
C VAL A 100 20.38 -4.23 -4.34
N VAL A 101 20.39 -3.39 -3.30
CA VAL A 101 20.76 -1.98 -3.38
C VAL A 101 22.15 -1.85 -2.76
N GLN A 102 23.14 -1.51 -3.57
CA GLN A 102 24.52 -1.30 -3.10
C GLN A 102 24.61 -0.09 -2.17
N ARG A 103 25.71 0.02 -1.41
CA ARG A 103 26.00 1.19 -0.57
C ARG A 103 25.95 2.47 -1.41
N GLU A 104 25.33 3.53 -0.90
CA GLU A 104 25.03 4.80 -1.58
C GLU A 104 24.13 4.69 -2.83
N GLY A 105 23.75 3.47 -3.22
CA GLY A 105 22.88 3.20 -4.35
C GLY A 105 21.47 3.73 -4.09
N ILE A 106 20.81 4.16 -5.17
CA ILE A 106 19.44 4.65 -5.14
C ILE A 106 18.53 3.54 -5.67
N PHE A 107 17.53 3.18 -4.87
CA PHE A 107 16.43 2.35 -5.34
C PHE A 107 15.34 3.25 -5.94
N SER A 108 14.75 2.82 -7.05
CA SER A 108 13.57 3.42 -7.66
C SER A 108 12.53 2.35 -7.95
N MET A 109 11.30 2.59 -7.46
CA MET A 109 10.17 1.67 -7.66
C MET A 109 9.78 1.58 -9.14
N ASN A 110 9.75 2.71 -9.84
CA ASN A 110 9.42 2.75 -11.27
C ASN A 110 10.52 2.16 -12.15
N GLN A 111 11.80 2.36 -11.82
CA GLN A 111 12.90 1.72 -12.55
C GLN A 111 12.88 0.20 -12.35
N THR A 112 12.65 -0.26 -11.12
CA THR A 112 12.72 -1.69 -10.79
C THR A 112 11.60 -2.49 -11.44
N LEU A 113 10.35 -2.01 -11.37
CA LEU A 113 9.23 -2.77 -11.94
C LEU A 113 8.88 -2.36 -13.38
N GLY A 114 9.34 -1.19 -13.86
CA GLY A 114 9.03 -0.69 -15.21
C GLY A 114 7.56 -0.31 -15.45
N PRO A 115 7.09 -0.25 -16.71
CA PRO A 115 5.69 0.01 -17.04
C PRO A 115 4.74 -1.05 -16.46
N ARG A 116 3.51 -0.67 -16.10
CA ARG A 116 2.46 -1.60 -15.63
C ARG A 116 1.49 -1.88 -16.77
N THR A 117 1.86 -2.80 -17.66
CA THR A 117 1.08 -3.14 -18.86
C THR A 117 0.66 -4.60 -18.87
N ARG A 118 -0.33 -4.96 -19.70
CA ARG A 118 -0.82 -6.34 -19.81
C ARG A 118 0.26 -7.29 -20.33
N GLU A 119 1.09 -6.82 -21.24
CA GLU A 119 2.20 -7.59 -21.84
C GLU A 119 3.25 -7.96 -20.78
N ARG A 120 3.39 -7.14 -19.75
CA ARG A 120 4.24 -7.41 -18.57
C ARG A 120 3.51 -8.19 -17.48
N GLY A 121 2.31 -8.71 -17.78
CA GLY A 121 1.50 -9.55 -16.90
C GLY A 121 0.51 -8.81 -16.01
N PHE A 122 0.54 -7.48 -15.95
CA PHE A 122 -0.36 -6.75 -15.05
C PHE A 122 -1.82 -6.87 -15.47
N ARG A 123 -2.70 -6.99 -14.49
CA ARG A 123 -4.15 -7.10 -14.64
C ARG A 123 -4.84 -5.81 -14.22
N GLU A 124 -6.13 -5.70 -14.53
CA GLU A 124 -6.95 -4.62 -14.00
C GLU A 124 -7.13 -4.77 -12.49
N GLY A 125 -6.83 -3.70 -11.75
CA GLY A 125 -7.08 -3.60 -10.31
C GLY A 125 -7.66 -2.23 -9.96
N PRO A 126 -7.98 -1.98 -8.69
CA PRO A 126 -8.53 -0.73 -8.24
C PRO A 126 -7.44 0.36 -8.21
N ALA A 127 -7.83 1.58 -8.54
CA ALA A 127 -7.03 2.79 -8.34
C ALA A 127 -7.94 3.96 -7.97
N TYR A 128 -7.42 4.92 -7.22
CA TYR A 128 -8.13 6.16 -6.92
C TYR A 128 -7.87 7.18 -8.03
N ALA A 129 -8.92 7.71 -8.63
CA ALA A 129 -8.83 8.81 -9.60
C ALA A 129 -10.05 9.71 -9.49
N GLY A 130 -9.83 11.02 -9.32
CA GLY A 130 -10.91 12.02 -9.28
C GLY A 130 -11.94 11.80 -8.17
N GLY A 131 -11.50 11.39 -6.97
CA GLY A 131 -12.38 11.19 -5.81
C GLY A 131 -13.25 9.94 -5.84
N ARG A 132 -12.98 9.01 -6.78
CA ARG A 132 -13.65 7.71 -6.91
C ARG A 132 -12.64 6.58 -7.12
N VAL A 133 -13.09 5.35 -6.91
CA VAL A 133 -12.34 4.13 -7.25
C VAL A 133 -12.65 3.76 -8.70
N ILE A 134 -11.61 3.65 -9.53
CA ILE A 134 -11.68 3.20 -10.93
C ILE A 134 -10.86 1.93 -11.10
N ARG A 135 -10.98 1.27 -12.27
CA ARG A 135 -10.12 0.14 -12.66
C ARG A 135 -9.04 0.59 -13.63
N VAL A 136 -7.80 0.19 -13.37
CA VAL A 136 -6.65 0.45 -14.23
C VAL A 136 -5.73 -0.76 -14.26
N ILE A 137 -4.94 -0.91 -15.33
CA ILE A 137 -3.89 -1.92 -15.39
C ILE A 137 -2.82 -1.62 -14.34
N GLY A 138 -2.46 -2.62 -13.55
CA GLY A 138 -1.55 -2.43 -12.42
C GLY A 138 -2.19 -1.73 -11.22
N GLY A 139 -3.53 -1.71 -11.12
CA GLY A 139 -4.20 -1.25 -9.89
C GLY A 139 -3.77 -2.07 -8.67
N GLY A 140 -3.68 -1.41 -7.51
CA GLY A 140 -3.20 -1.98 -6.25
C GLY A 140 -1.70 -1.79 -5.95
N ILE A 141 -0.89 -1.35 -6.92
CA ILE A 141 0.58 -1.28 -6.77
C ILE A 141 1.05 -0.26 -5.72
N CYS A 142 0.23 0.74 -5.35
CA CYS A 142 0.56 1.63 -4.23
C CYS A 142 0.76 0.89 -2.91
N LYS A 143 0.16 -0.29 -2.70
CA LYS A 143 0.41 -1.10 -1.51
C LYS A 143 1.86 -1.56 -1.42
N ILE A 144 2.46 -1.94 -2.57
CA ILE A 144 3.88 -2.30 -2.66
C ILE A 144 4.75 -1.10 -2.26
N SER A 145 4.46 0.07 -2.83
CA SER A 145 5.20 1.30 -2.53
C SER A 145 5.08 1.71 -1.06
N THR A 146 3.87 1.64 -0.49
CA THR A 146 3.63 1.90 0.93
C THR A 146 4.38 0.91 1.83
N THR A 147 4.32 -0.40 1.57
CA THR A 147 5.05 -1.38 2.37
C THR A 147 6.55 -1.11 2.31
N LEU A 148 7.08 -0.86 1.11
CA LEU A 148 8.50 -0.59 0.90
C LEU A 148 8.97 0.69 1.60
N TYR A 149 8.17 1.75 1.56
CA TYR A 149 8.42 2.99 2.28
C TYR A 149 8.58 2.77 3.78
N ASN A 150 7.66 2.00 4.39
CA ASN A 150 7.73 1.71 5.81
C ASN A 150 8.96 0.87 6.17
N VAL A 151 9.32 -0.15 5.38
CA VAL A 151 10.56 -0.92 5.61
C VAL A 151 11.79 0.00 5.50
N ALA A 152 11.83 0.89 4.50
CA ALA A 152 12.95 1.82 4.33
C ALA A 152 13.09 2.82 5.49
N VAL A 153 11.97 3.33 6.03
CA VAL A 153 11.99 4.19 7.22
C VAL A 153 12.44 3.42 8.45
N LEU A 154 11.93 2.20 8.67
CA LEU A 154 12.33 1.35 9.79
C LEU A 154 13.80 0.92 9.69
N ALA A 155 14.34 0.78 8.47
CA ALA A 155 15.75 0.56 8.21
C ALA A 155 16.61 1.84 8.33
N ASN A 156 16.01 2.97 8.71
CA ASN A 156 16.62 4.29 8.82
C ASN A 156 17.38 4.73 7.55
N LEU A 157 16.79 4.49 6.38
CA LEU A 157 17.36 4.93 5.10
C LEU A 157 16.96 6.37 4.78
N GLU A 158 17.68 6.98 3.84
CA GLU A 158 17.34 8.30 3.30
C GLU A 158 16.24 8.16 2.25
N ILE A 159 15.12 8.84 2.46
CA ILE A 159 13.99 8.85 1.52
C ILE A 159 14.23 10.00 0.53
N MET A 160 14.46 9.64 -0.73
CA MET A 160 14.80 10.59 -1.79
C MET A 160 13.55 11.16 -2.48
N GLU A 161 12.52 10.31 -2.62
CA GLU A 161 11.25 10.70 -3.23
C GLU A 161 10.13 9.90 -2.56
N ARG A 162 9.13 10.60 -2.03
CA ARG A 162 7.90 10.00 -1.53
C ARG A 162 6.78 11.02 -1.63
N ARG A 163 5.59 10.56 -2.03
CA ARG A 163 4.36 11.35 -2.04
C ARG A 163 3.22 10.59 -1.35
N PRO A 164 2.47 11.17 -0.40
CA PRO A 164 1.28 10.55 0.15
C PRO A 164 0.17 10.43 -0.90
N HIS A 165 -0.82 9.60 -0.63
CA HIS A 165 -2.09 9.61 -1.35
C HIS A 165 -2.80 10.95 -1.13
N GLY A 166 -3.61 11.35 -2.12
CA GLY A 166 -4.44 12.55 -1.97
C GLY A 166 -5.60 12.39 -0.98
N MET A 167 -5.91 11.16 -0.56
CA MET A 167 -6.97 10.81 0.40
C MET A 167 -6.43 9.73 1.33
N LEU A 168 -7.06 9.57 2.50
CA LEU A 168 -6.70 8.52 3.44
C LEU A 168 -6.84 7.13 2.82
N VAL A 169 -5.93 6.22 3.19
CA VAL A 169 -5.96 4.83 2.76
C VAL A 169 -6.19 3.88 3.94
N PRO A 170 -6.93 2.77 3.77
CA PRO A 170 -7.37 1.91 4.88
C PRO A 170 -6.29 0.99 5.46
N TYR A 171 -5.11 0.88 4.84
CA TYR A 171 -4.16 -0.21 5.09
C TYR A 171 -2.87 0.20 5.80
N VAL A 172 -2.70 1.48 6.14
CA VAL A 172 -1.61 2.02 6.97
C VAL A 172 -2.07 3.26 7.74
N PRO A 173 -1.40 3.63 8.85
CA PRO A 173 -1.66 4.90 9.52
C PRO A 173 -1.48 6.09 8.57
N PRO A 174 -2.24 7.19 8.77
CA PRO A 174 -1.98 8.44 8.07
C PRO A 174 -0.53 8.87 8.31
N GLY A 175 0.17 9.27 7.24
CA GLY A 175 1.59 9.61 7.27
C GLY A 175 2.55 8.51 6.82
N GLN A 176 2.06 7.27 6.76
CA GLN A 176 2.88 6.08 6.47
C GLN A 176 2.67 5.53 5.05
N ASP A 177 1.89 6.20 4.21
CA ASP A 177 1.59 5.74 2.86
C ASP A 177 2.52 6.35 1.81
N ALA A 178 2.71 5.67 0.68
CA ALA A 178 3.46 6.19 -0.46
C ALA A 178 2.75 5.81 -1.77
N THR A 179 2.46 6.80 -2.60
CA THR A 179 1.91 6.60 -3.94
C THR A 179 3.00 6.29 -4.95
N VAL A 180 2.64 5.57 -6.01
CA VAL A 180 3.48 5.38 -7.18
C VAL A 180 2.60 5.35 -8.43
N SER A 181 3.06 6.02 -9.47
CA SER A 181 2.45 6.03 -10.79
C SER A 181 3.57 6.08 -11.82
N TYR A 182 3.62 5.08 -12.69
CA TYR A 182 4.70 4.98 -13.68
C TYR A 182 4.69 6.22 -14.60
N GLY A 183 5.88 6.81 -14.79
CA GLY A 183 6.06 8.01 -15.60
C GLY A 183 5.81 9.35 -14.88
N THR A 184 5.23 9.36 -13.67
CA THR A 184 4.88 10.63 -12.99
C THR A 184 5.25 10.71 -11.51
N THR A 185 5.04 9.65 -10.73
CA THR A 185 5.30 9.65 -9.27
C THR A 185 6.05 8.39 -8.91
N ASP A 186 7.19 8.53 -8.24
CA ASP A 186 8.01 7.41 -7.83
C ASP A 186 8.15 7.34 -6.30
N PHE A 187 8.59 6.18 -5.82
CA PHE A 187 9.14 6.03 -4.49
C PHE A 187 10.62 5.66 -4.61
N LYS A 188 11.48 6.48 -4.00
CA LYS A 188 12.93 6.34 -4.06
C LYS A 188 13.54 6.47 -2.68
N PHE A 189 14.55 5.66 -2.40
CA PHE A 189 15.40 5.79 -1.23
C PHE A 189 16.86 5.59 -1.62
N ARG A 190 17.77 6.21 -0.87
CA ARG A 190 19.20 5.94 -0.96
C ARG A 190 19.60 4.98 0.16
N ASN A 191 20.40 3.98 -0.18
CA ASN A 191 21.00 3.09 0.79
C ASN A 191 22.17 3.78 1.52
N THR A 192 21.85 4.48 2.60
CA THR A 192 22.80 5.16 3.49
C THR A 192 23.30 4.26 4.64
N SER A 193 23.07 2.94 4.58
CA SER A 193 23.39 2.02 5.68
C SER A 193 24.88 1.63 5.77
N GLY A 194 25.70 2.04 4.79
CA GLY A 194 27.12 1.65 4.73
C GLY A 194 27.38 0.23 4.21
N GLN A 195 26.34 -0.52 3.86
CA GLN A 195 26.40 -1.94 3.47
C GLN A 195 25.40 -2.25 2.35
N PRO A 196 25.60 -3.31 1.53
CA PRO A 196 24.56 -3.77 0.62
C PRO A 196 23.28 -4.14 1.39
N ILE A 197 22.13 -3.81 0.81
CA ILE A 197 20.81 -4.21 1.33
C ILE A 197 20.15 -5.12 0.31
N MET A 198 19.69 -6.30 0.75
CA MET A 198 18.81 -7.16 -0.04
C MET A 198 17.37 -6.94 0.39
N ILE A 199 16.51 -6.66 -0.58
CA ILE A 199 15.06 -6.55 -0.44
C ILE A 199 14.46 -7.92 -0.72
N TRP A 200 13.73 -8.47 0.26
CA TRP A 200 12.91 -9.65 0.04
C TRP A 200 11.44 -9.28 0.21
N ALA A 201 10.62 -9.67 -0.75
CA ALA A 201 9.19 -9.40 -0.78
C ALA A 201 8.43 -10.67 -1.16
N GLU A 202 7.35 -10.97 -0.46
CA GLU A 202 6.50 -12.10 -0.78
C GLU A 202 5.07 -11.85 -0.29
N LYS A 203 4.08 -12.22 -1.11
CA LYS A 203 2.67 -12.22 -0.73
C LYS A 203 2.27 -13.63 -0.28
N ARG A 204 1.72 -13.75 0.92
CA ARG A 204 1.06 -14.97 1.40
C ARG A 204 -0.39 -14.66 1.73
N ASN A 205 -1.32 -15.40 1.13
CA ASN A 205 -2.74 -15.11 1.21
C ASN A 205 -2.99 -13.63 0.87
N THR A 206 -3.69 -12.91 1.73
CA THR A 206 -3.97 -11.48 1.57
C THR A 206 -2.90 -10.57 2.19
N THR A 207 -1.76 -11.09 2.65
CA THR A 207 -0.73 -10.26 3.31
C THR A 207 0.54 -10.18 2.48
N LEU A 208 0.99 -8.94 2.24
CA LEU A 208 2.27 -8.63 1.65
C LEU A 208 3.31 -8.46 2.76
N TYR A 209 4.42 -9.19 2.67
CA TYR A 209 5.55 -9.08 3.58
C TYR A 209 6.75 -8.52 2.82
N MET A 210 7.47 -7.58 3.44
CA MET A 210 8.75 -7.09 2.95
C MET A 210 9.77 -7.00 4.07
N VAL A 211 10.99 -7.42 3.79
CA VAL A 211 12.10 -7.42 4.73
C VAL A 211 13.37 -6.96 4.04
N PHE A 212 14.11 -6.08 4.71
CA PHE A 212 15.45 -5.68 4.30
C PHE A 212 16.47 -6.49 5.08
N TYR A 213 17.47 -7.01 4.37
CA TYR A 213 18.57 -7.78 4.92
C TYR A 213 19.91 -7.08 4.66
N GLY A 214 20.81 -7.08 5.65
CA GLY A 214 22.15 -6.48 5.62
C GLY A 214 23.14 -7.26 6.48
N ARG A 215 24.31 -6.68 6.80
CA ARG A 215 25.32 -7.27 7.70
C ARG A 215 25.09 -6.93 9.17
N ALA A 216 24.49 -5.78 9.43
CA ALA A 216 24.20 -5.27 10.77
C ALA A 216 22.72 -4.84 10.89
N PRO A 217 22.12 -4.93 12.10
CA PRO A 217 20.75 -4.51 12.32
C PRO A 217 20.60 -2.99 12.12
N ALA A 218 19.40 -2.56 11.74
CA ALA A 218 19.06 -1.14 11.74
C ALA A 218 18.87 -0.63 13.19
N PRO A 219 19.04 0.67 13.45
CA PRO A 219 18.66 1.24 14.74
C PRO A 219 17.15 1.04 15.00
N ARG A 220 16.73 1.04 16.27
CA ARG A 220 15.29 1.03 16.59
C ARG A 220 14.67 2.34 16.14
N VAL A 221 13.58 2.26 15.38
CA VAL A 221 12.82 3.39 14.85
C VAL A 221 11.39 3.33 15.35
N ILE A 222 10.92 4.41 16.00
CA ILE A 222 9.56 4.54 16.53
C ILE A 222 8.86 5.68 15.78
N TRP A 223 7.69 5.38 15.21
CA TRP A 223 6.86 6.36 14.53
C TRP A 223 6.07 7.23 15.49
N HIS A 224 5.94 8.50 15.13
CA HIS A 224 5.07 9.44 15.82
C HIS A 224 4.29 10.29 14.82
N HIS A 225 3.06 10.60 15.23
CA HIS A 225 2.10 11.33 14.42
C HIS A 225 1.43 12.40 15.27
N ARG A 226 1.21 13.59 14.69
CA ARG A 226 0.39 14.64 15.30
C ARG A 226 -0.60 15.16 14.27
N VAL A 227 -1.88 14.90 14.50
CA VAL A 227 -2.96 15.49 13.70
C VAL A 227 -2.95 17.01 13.92
N LEU A 228 -2.85 17.76 12.83
CA LEU A 228 -2.83 19.23 12.86
C LEU A 228 -4.22 19.81 12.58
N SER A 229 -5.01 19.15 11.73
CA SER A 229 -6.39 19.52 11.44
C SER A 229 -7.14 18.34 10.81
N ARG A 230 -8.46 18.34 10.97
CA ARG A 230 -9.39 17.44 10.25
C ARG A 230 -10.36 18.26 9.43
N ARG A 231 -10.88 17.67 8.37
CA ARG A 231 -11.94 18.25 7.53
C ARG A 231 -13.03 17.20 7.39
N GLU A 232 -14.27 17.58 7.68
CA GLU A 232 -15.40 16.67 7.60
C GLU A 232 -15.56 16.11 6.18
N MET A 233 -16.09 14.88 6.10
CA MET A 233 -16.45 14.30 4.82
C MET A 233 -17.74 14.96 4.29
N PRO A 234 -17.76 15.49 3.06
CA PRO A 234 -19.00 15.98 2.47
C PRO A 234 -19.99 14.83 2.26
N VAL A 235 -21.28 15.08 2.42
CA VAL A 235 -22.34 14.12 2.07
C VAL A 235 -23.09 14.64 0.84
N ILE A 236 -23.07 13.86 -0.23
CA ILE A 236 -23.76 14.14 -1.49
C ILE A 236 -24.94 13.18 -1.60
N ARG A 237 -26.16 13.73 -1.62
CA ARG A 237 -27.39 12.97 -1.86
C ARG A 237 -27.81 13.10 -3.32
N ARG A 238 -28.17 11.98 -3.96
CA ARG A 238 -28.59 11.94 -5.37
C ARG A 238 -29.84 11.08 -5.52
N TYR A 239 -30.73 11.50 -6.41
CA TYR A 239 -31.90 10.70 -6.74
C TYR A 239 -31.53 9.52 -7.65
N ASN A 240 -32.03 8.32 -7.32
CA ASN A 240 -31.95 7.15 -8.18
C ASN A 240 -33.33 6.52 -8.35
N SER A 241 -33.90 6.66 -9.55
CA SER A 241 -35.21 6.12 -9.92
C SER A 241 -35.27 4.58 -9.94
N ARG A 242 -34.14 3.90 -9.82
CA ARG A 242 -34.05 2.44 -9.71
C ARG A 242 -34.13 1.93 -8.27
N LEU A 243 -34.09 2.82 -7.28
CA LEU A 243 -34.30 2.46 -5.88
C LEU A 243 -35.79 2.59 -5.52
N PRO A 244 -36.35 1.64 -4.75
CA PRO A 244 -37.68 1.76 -4.15
C PRO A 244 -37.87 3.07 -3.40
N ALA A 245 -39.11 3.57 -3.37
CA ALA A 245 -39.46 4.80 -2.69
C ALA A 245 -39.03 4.76 -1.22
N GLY A 246 -38.34 5.81 -0.77
CA GLY A 246 -37.77 5.90 0.60
C GLY A 246 -36.55 5.02 0.88
N GLU A 247 -36.08 4.18 -0.05
CA GLU A 247 -34.83 3.42 0.14
C GLU A 247 -33.61 4.31 -0.07
N GLU A 248 -32.67 4.29 0.88
CA GLU A 248 -31.37 4.95 0.77
C GLU A 248 -30.23 3.94 0.65
N LYS A 249 -29.22 4.30 -0.14
CA LYS A 249 -28.08 3.44 -0.40
C LYS A 249 -26.79 4.24 -0.49
N ILE A 250 -25.82 3.89 0.35
CA ILE A 250 -24.46 4.44 0.24
C ILE A 250 -23.78 3.76 -0.95
N VAL A 251 -23.56 4.51 -2.03
CA VAL A 251 -22.88 4.00 -3.23
C VAL A 251 -21.38 4.34 -3.22
N GLN A 252 -20.98 5.28 -2.38
CA GLN A 252 -19.59 5.59 -2.06
C GLN A 252 -19.52 6.07 -0.61
N PRO A 253 -18.79 5.45 0.31
CA PRO A 253 -18.54 5.99 1.64
C PRO A 253 -17.66 7.23 1.52
N GLY A 254 -17.77 8.10 2.51
CA GLY A 254 -16.86 9.22 2.64
C GLY A 254 -15.63 8.87 3.47
N ALA A 255 -14.68 9.78 3.49
CA ALA A 255 -13.58 9.79 4.41
C ALA A 255 -13.26 11.22 4.80
N GLU A 256 -12.90 11.45 6.06
CA GLU A 256 -12.43 12.75 6.49
C GLU A 256 -11.13 13.15 5.77
N GLY A 257 -10.95 14.45 5.59
CA GLY A 257 -9.66 15.04 5.25
C GLY A 257 -8.82 15.24 6.50
N MET A 258 -7.51 15.27 6.33
CA MET A 258 -6.58 15.40 7.45
C MET A 258 -5.30 16.11 7.04
N LYS A 259 -4.76 16.96 7.92
CA LYS A 259 -3.35 17.36 7.89
C LYS A 259 -2.64 16.71 9.08
N ILE A 260 -1.52 16.04 8.84
CA ILE A 260 -0.80 15.29 9.89
C ILE A 260 0.70 15.52 9.78
N LYS A 261 1.35 15.83 10.91
CA LYS A 261 2.81 15.93 11.03
C LYS A 261 3.39 14.58 11.46
N ASN A 262 4.45 14.14 10.79
CA ASN A 262 5.06 12.83 11.00
C ASN A 262 6.54 12.98 11.35
N TRP A 263 7.02 12.22 12.32
CA TRP A 263 8.44 12.09 12.64
C TRP A 263 8.73 10.70 13.18
N VAL A 264 10.00 10.33 13.22
CA VAL A 264 10.45 9.13 13.90
C VAL A 264 11.48 9.46 14.98
N MET A 265 11.48 8.67 16.06
CA MET A 265 12.54 8.64 17.06
C MET A 265 13.46 7.45 16.75
N ILE A 266 14.76 7.71 16.65
CA ILE A 266 15.78 6.73 16.28
C ILE A 266 16.70 6.50 17.48
N SER A 267 16.80 5.27 17.97
CA SER A 267 17.72 4.89 19.04
C SER A 267 19.11 4.61 18.46
N ARG A 268 20.10 5.41 18.86
CA ARG A 268 21.52 5.23 18.49
C ARG A 268 22.18 4.20 19.42
N ALA A 269 23.28 3.60 18.97
CA ALA A 269 24.02 2.59 19.74
C ALA A 269 24.59 3.12 21.07
N ASN A 270 24.79 4.44 21.19
CA ASN A 270 25.25 5.10 22.42
C ASN A 270 24.12 5.43 23.42
N GLY A 271 22.91 4.89 23.21
CA GLY A 271 21.74 5.13 24.05
C GLY A 271 21.01 6.46 23.80
N LYS A 272 21.56 7.36 22.98
CA LYS A 272 20.88 8.62 22.62
C LYS A 272 19.75 8.36 21.64
N THR A 273 18.70 9.16 21.72
CA THR A 273 17.61 9.18 20.74
C THR A 273 17.68 10.43 19.89
N GLU A 274 17.35 10.28 18.61
CA GLU A 274 17.32 11.38 17.65
C GLU A 274 15.93 11.46 17.01
N ARG A 275 15.42 12.69 16.86
CA ARG A 275 14.19 12.97 16.15
C ARG A 275 14.50 13.27 14.69
N LYS A 276 13.93 12.49 13.76
CA LYS A 276 13.97 12.75 12.31
C LYS A 276 12.58 13.14 11.82
N GLU A 277 12.44 14.37 11.34
CA GLU A 277 11.20 14.86 10.75
C GLU A 277 10.94 14.20 9.39
N LEU A 278 9.70 13.79 9.15
CA LEU A 278 9.25 13.20 7.88
C LEU A 278 8.28 14.11 7.10
N GLY A 279 7.95 15.28 7.68
CA GLY A 279 7.14 16.31 7.04
C GLY A 279 5.68 16.32 7.47
N ILE A 280 4.86 17.03 6.68
CA ILE A 280 3.42 17.20 6.90
C ILE A 280 2.66 16.70 5.69
N ASP A 281 1.78 15.72 5.90
CA ASP A 281 0.92 15.17 4.87
C ASP A 281 -0.46 15.81 4.86
N HIS A 282 -1.04 15.88 3.67
CA HIS A 282 -2.30 16.55 3.39
C HIS A 282 -3.23 15.59 2.64
N TYR A 283 -4.31 15.18 3.30
CA TYR A 283 -5.36 14.34 2.74
C TYR A 283 -6.63 15.17 2.54
N GLN A 284 -7.18 15.14 1.34
CA GLN A 284 -8.47 15.72 1.02
C GLN A 284 -9.59 14.82 1.55
N PRO A 285 -10.71 15.40 2.00
CA PRO A 285 -11.88 14.61 2.33
C PRO A 285 -12.44 13.95 1.06
N MET A 286 -12.93 12.73 1.21
CA MET A 286 -13.66 12.01 0.18
C MET A 286 -15.15 12.14 0.45
N PRO A 287 -15.98 12.57 -0.51
CA PRO A 287 -17.41 12.69 -0.28
C PRO A 287 -18.07 11.33 -0.14
N GLN A 288 -19.00 11.22 0.80
CA GLN A 288 -19.97 10.14 0.86
C GLN A 288 -21.08 10.41 -0.16
N ILE A 289 -21.39 9.43 -1.01
CA ILE A 289 -22.50 9.51 -1.97
C ILE A 289 -23.60 8.56 -1.53
N ILE A 290 -24.77 9.13 -1.26
CA ILE A 290 -26.00 8.42 -0.91
C ILE A 290 -26.98 8.58 -2.08
N GLU A 291 -27.46 7.47 -2.60
CA GLU A 291 -28.56 7.44 -3.57
C GLU A 291 -29.88 7.17 -2.84
N SER A 292 -30.95 7.86 -3.21
CA SER A 292 -32.29 7.69 -2.63
C SER A 292 -33.37 7.46 -3.69
N GLY A 293 -34.30 6.55 -3.41
CA GLY A 293 -35.56 6.42 -4.15
C GLY A 293 -36.49 7.61 -3.93
N LYS A 294 -37.56 7.71 -4.72
CA LYS A 294 -38.46 8.88 -4.72
C LYS A 294 -39.37 8.88 -3.50
#